data_AF-A0A0F9EI09-F1
#
_entry.id   AF-A0A0F9EI09-F1
#
_cell.length_a   1.000
_cell.length_b   1.000
_cell.length_c   1.000
_cell.angle_alpha   90.00
_cell.angle_beta   90.00
_cell.angle_gamma   90.00
#
_symmetry.space_group_name_H-M   'P 1'
#
loop_
_entity.id
_entity.type
_entity.pdbx_description
1 polymer ?
#
loop_
_entity_poly.entity_id
_entity_poly.type
_entity_poly.pdbx_seq_one_letter_code
_entity_poly.pdbx_strand_id
1 'polypeptide(L)' 'MLQIKNKKEVQQMKQVFVSFHYTAKDKSVNGFGNYIGEFNPDDYVNNLRNFILDLEKQIALVFENQTKIACNIKVMFWR' A
#
# COMPACT_ATOMS: atom_id res chain seq x y z
N MET A 1 -21.30 -18.04 36.16
CA MET A 1 -20.32 -17.08 35.61
C MET A 1 -19.82 -17.61 34.27
N LEU A 2 -20.37 -17.12 33.16
CA LEU A 2 -19.97 -17.54 31.82
C LEU A 2 -18.75 -16.72 31.38
N GLN A 3 -17.61 -17.39 31.19
CA GLN A 3 -16.40 -16.81 30.61
C GLN A 3 -16.72 -16.31 29.19
N ILE A 4 -16.70 -15.01 28.98
CA ILE A 4 -16.74 -14.40 27.66
C ILE A 4 -15.41 -14.74 26.99
N LYS A 5 -15.42 -15.77 26.13
CA LYS A 5 -14.30 -16.08 25.25
C LYS A 5 -14.06 -14.87 24.36
N ASN A 6 -12.89 -14.24 24.51
CA ASN A 6 -12.36 -13.27 23.56
C ASN A 6 -12.35 -13.88 22.16
N LYS A 7 -13.38 -13.61 21.36
CA LYS A 7 -13.34 -13.80 19.92
C LYS A 7 -12.38 -12.75 19.39
N LYS A 8 -11.11 -13.11 19.18
CA LYS A 8 -10.25 -12.35 18.27
C LYS A 8 -10.96 -12.40 16.91
N GLU A 9 -11.61 -11.30 16.53
CA GLU A 9 -12.03 -11.13 15.15
C GLU A 9 -10.76 -11.23 14.30
N VAL A 10 -10.70 -12.25 13.44
CA VAL A 10 -9.65 -12.35 12.43
C VAL A 10 -9.92 -11.18 11.49
N GLN A 11 -9.10 -10.14 11.63
CA GLN A 11 -9.26 -8.93 10.85
C GLN A 11 -8.97 -9.24 9.39
N GLN A 12 -10.01 -9.20 8.56
CA GLN A 12 -9.89 -9.57 7.15
C GLN A 12 -9.22 -8.42 6.39
N MET A 13 -8.10 -8.73 5.73
CA MET A 13 -7.44 -7.81 4.80
C MET A 13 -8.41 -7.40 3.69
N LYS A 14 -8.42 -6.11 3.33
CA LYS A 14 -9.22 -5.60 2.21
C LYS A 14 -8.33 -5.27 1.02
N GLN A 15 -8.88 -5.40 -0.18
CA GLN A 15 -8.20 -4.98 -1.40
C GLN A 15 -8.36 -3.48 -1.62
N VAL A 16 -7.33 -2.86 -2.18
CA VAL A 16 -7.33 -1.46 -2.60
C VAL A 16 -6.75 -1.35 -4.00
N PHE A 17 -7.42 -0.61 -4.87
CA PHE A 17 -6.87 -0.22 -6.15
C PHE A 17 -6.18 1.13 -6.01
N VAL A 18 -4.95 1.24 -6.50
CA VAL A 18 -4.09 2.42 -6.35
C VAL A 18 -3.53 2.84 -7.69
N SER A 19 -3.71 4.11 -8.05
CA SER A 19 -2.98 4.75 -9.15
C SER A 19 -1.83 5.58 -8.58
N PHE A 20 -0.64 5.43 -9.17
CA PHE A 20 0.58 6.03 -8.66
C PHE A 20 1.44 6.65 -9.76
N HIS A 21 2.30 7.58 -9.36
CA HIS A 21 3.40 8.09 -10.15
C HIS A 21 4.73 7.52 -9.62
N TYR A 22 5.63 7.11 -10.50
CA TYR A 22 6.98 6.69 -10.12
C TYR A 22 8.03 7.62 -10.72
N THR A 23 9.11 7.82 -9.98
CA THR A 23 10.32 8.49 -10.47
C THR A 23 11.53 7.64 -10.11
N ALA A 24 12.33 7.24 -11.09
CA ALA A 24 13.57 6.53 -10.83
C ALA A 24 14.51 7.39 -9.97
N LYS A 25 15.27 6.78 -9.05
CA LYS A 25 16.14 7.51 -8.11
C LYS A 25 17.28 8.27 -8.81
N ASP A 26 17.73 7.76 -9.94
CA ASP A 26 18.69 8.41 -10.84
C ASP A 26 18.06 9.51 -11.71
N LYS A 27 16.74 9.71 -11.61
CA LYS A 27 15.92 10.65 -12.39
C LYS A 27 15.91 10.38 -13.90
N SER A 28 16.34 9.20 -14.34
CA SER A 28 16.39 8.85 -15.76
C SER A 28 15.00 8.70 -16.38
N VAL A 29 14.05 8.16 -15.61
CA VAL A 29 12.69 7.89 -16.07
C VAL A 29 11.66 8.23 -15.00
N ASN A 30 10.45 8.58 -15.44
CA ASN A 30 9.26 8.68 -14.60
C ASN A 30 8.02 8.24 -15.39
N GLY A 31 6.92 8.00 -14.69
CA GLY A 31 5.68 7.57 -15.33
C GLY A 31 4.56 7.29 -14.34
N PHE A 32 3.49 6.70 -14.86
CA PHE A 32 2.30 6.35 -14.09
C PHE A 32 2.04 4.85 -14.12
N GLY A 33 1.39 4.34 -13.08
CA GLY A 33 1.02 2.93 -12.98
C GLY A 33 -0.20 2.71 -12.11
N ASN A 34 -0.67 1.46 -12.12
CA ASN A 34 -1.75 1.00 -11.25
C ASN A 34 -1.28 -0.23 -10.47
N TYR A 35 -1.75 -0.37 -9.23
CA TYR A 35 -1.45 -1.47 -8.33
C TYR A 35 -2.72 -1.90 -7.61
N ILE A 36 -2.88 -3.20 -7.41
CA ILE A 36 -3.91 -3.76 -6.52
C ILE A 36 -3.17 -4.35 -5.33
N GLY A 37 -3.41 -3.79 -4.16
CA GLY A 37 -2.80 -4.22 -2.90
C GLY A 37 -3.83 -4.72 -1.92
N GLU A 38 -3.33 -5.24 -0.79
CA GLU A 38 -4.14 -5.61 0.36
C GLU A 38 -3.71 -4.77 1.58
N PHE A 39 -4.66 -4.36 2.41
CA PHE A 39 -4.41 -3.53 3.58
C PHE A 39 -5.29 -3.92 4.77
N ASN A 40 -4.84 -3.59 5.98
CA ASN A 40 -5.68 -3.66 7.17
C ASN A 40 -6.61 -2.44 7.22
N PRO A 41 -7.94 -2.62 7.24
CA PRO A 41 -8.89 -1.50 7.31
C PRO A 41 -8.66 -0.54 8.47
N ASP A 42 -8.12 -1.02 9.59
CA ASP A 42 -7.82 -0.18 10.75
C ASP A 42 -6.71 0.83 10.47
N ASP A 43 -5.73 0.49 9.64
CA ASP A 43 -4.66 1.41 9.29
C ASP A 43 -5.21 2.59 8.48
N TYR A 44 -6.21 2.32 7.62
CA TYR A 44 -6.91 3.36 6.87
C TYR A 44 -7.73 4.28 7.77
N VAL A 45 -8.46 3.74 8.75
CA VAL A 45 -9.33 4.54 9.64
C VAL A 45 -8.51 5.30 10.68
N ASN A 46 -7.53 4.66 11.29
CA ASN A 46 -6.81 5.20 12.45
C ASN A 46 -5.59 6.02 12.04
N ASN A 47 -4.98 5.76 10.89
CA ASN A 47 -3.76 6.45 10.47
C ASN A 47 -3.59 6.49 8.94
N LEU A 48 -4.43 7.29 8.28
CA LEU A 48 -4.42 7.46 6.83
C LEU A 48 -3.03 7.81 6.26
N ARG A 49 -2.25 8.62 6.99
CA ARG A 49 -0.88 8.99 6.57
C ARG A 49 0.01 7.75 6.46
N ASN A 50 0.06 6.93 7.50
CA ASN A 50 0.89 5.72 7.50
C ASN A 50 0.38 4.70 6.47
N PHE A 51 -0.94 4.54 6.34
CA PHE A 51 -1.55 3.72 5.31
C PHE A 51 -1.03 4.09 3.90
N ILE A 52 -1.04 5.38 3.54
CA ILE A 52 -0.53 5.83 2.23
C ILE A 52 0.97 5.57 2.10
N LEU A 53 1.76 5.86 3.14
CA LEU A 53 3.21 5.66 3.11
C LEU A 53 3.58 4.18 2.95
N ASP A 54 2.81 3.28 3.55
CA ASP A 54 3.05 1.85 3.45
C ASP A 54 2.62 1.30 2.09
N LEU A 55 1.54 1.82 1.50
CA LEU A 55 1.20 1.55 0.09
C LEU A 55 2.33 2.00 -0.84
N GLU A 56 2.85 3.22 -0.68
CA GLU A 56 3.96 3.74 -1.50
C GLU A 56 5.20 2.83 -1.42
N LYS A 57 5.57 2.37 -0.22
CA LYS A 57 6.69 1.44 -0.02
C LYS A 57 6.43 0.07 -0.66
N GLN A 58 5.24 -0.49 -0.49
CA GLN A 58 4.90 -1.79 -1.07
C GLN A 58 4.94 -1.74 -2.60
N ILE A 59 4.34 -0.69 -3.20
CA ILE A 59 4.36 -0.48 -4.64
C ILE A 59 5.81 -0.32 -5.12
N ALA A 60 6.64 0.45 -4.42
CA ALA A 60 8.04 0.66 -4.79
C ALA A 60 8.80 -0.67 -4.82
N LEU A 61 8.63 -1.51 -3.80
CA LEU A 61 9.28 -2.81 -3.70
C LEU A 61 8.83 -3.76 -4.82
N VAL A 62 7.52 -3.85 -5.09
CA VAL A 62 7.00 -4.69 -6.18
C VAL A 62 7.50 -4.20 -7.54
N PHE A 63 7.43 -2.89 -7.78
CA PHE A 63 7.87 -2.27 -9.03
C PHE A 63 9.37 -2.49 -9.27
N GLU A 64 10.20 -2.25 -8.25
CA GLU A 64 11.66 -2.46 -8.33
C GLU A 64 11.99 -3.93 -8.57
N ASN A 65 11.29 -4.86 -7.92
CA ASN A 65 11.50 -6.29 -8.14
C ASN A 65 11.20 -6.73 -9.59
N GLN A 66 10.17 -6.13 -10.22
CA GLN A 66 9.75 -6.46 -11.59
C GLN A 66 10.62 -5.78 -12.66
N THR A 67 10.91 -4.49 -12.46
CA THR A 67 11.56 -3.65 -13.48
C THR A 67 13.08 -3.55 -13.31
N LYS A 68 13.58 -3.92 -12.12
CA LYS A 68 14.96 -3.66 -11.69
C LYS A 68 15.33 -2.16 -11.64
N ILE A 69 14.31 -1.29 -11.58
CA ILE A 69 14.48 0.16 -11.47
C ILE A 69 14.17 0.58 -10.04
N ALA A 70 15.19 1.07 -9.33
CA ALA A 70 15.00 1.68 -8.02
C ALA A 70 14.27 3.01 -8.17
N CYS A 71 13.10 3.15 -7.56
CA CYS A 71 12.23 4.31 -7.74
C CYS A 71 11.63 4.81 -6.43
N ASN A 72 11.16 6.06 -6.47
CA ASN A 72 10.25 6.62 -5.49
C ASN A 72 8.83 6.56 -6.08
N ILE A 73 7.86 6.20 -5.25
CA ILE A 73 6.44 6.13 -5.61
C ILE A 73 5.68 7.23 -4.90
N LYS A 74 4.74 7.86 -5.62
CA LYS A 74 3.74 8.73 -5.04
C LYS A 74 2.36 8.22 -5.38
N VAL A 75 1.55 7.97 -4.37
CA VAL A 75 0.13 7.62 -4.57
C VAL A 75 -0.62 8.87 -5.00
N MET A 76 -1.36 8.76 -6.11
CA MET A 76 -2.15 9.85 -6.70
C MET A 76 -3.64 9.65 -6.43
N PHE A 77 -4.09 8.40 -6.42
CA PHE A 77 -5.48 8.02 -6.20
C PHE A 77 -5.56 6.61 -5.63
N TRP A 78 -6.53 6.34 -4.77
CA TRP A 78 -6.86 5.00 -4.30
C TRP A 78 -8.36 4.85 -4.06
N ARG A 79 -8.88 3.61 -4.18
CA ARG A 79 -10.27 3.27 -3.89
C ARG A 79 -10.39 1.84 -3.34
#